data_AF-A0A5J5N9W5-F1
#
_entry.id   AF-A0A5J5N9W5-F1
#
_cell.length_a   1.000
_cell.length_b   1.000
_cell.length_c   1.000
_cell.angle_alpha   90.00
_cell.angle_beta   90.00
_cell.angle_gamma   90.00
#
_symmetry.space_group_name_H-M   'P 1'
#
loop_
_entity.id
_entity.type
_entity.pdbx_description
1 polymer ?
#
loop_
_entity_poly.entity_id
_entity_poly.type
_entity_poly.pdbx_seq_one_letter_code
_entity_poly.pdbx_strand_id
1 'polypeptide(L)'
;MGLIFIIISISIVWVASLWKIFFSHSKPTFLNEGTPLHTKNVLLVVAHPDDESMFFSPTINYLTSKGHNLYLLCLSIGNADGMGSSRKDELYRACVVHKIQLQQVNVLDHPELQDGFGKVWNHGLVARIIEEEVYSHVIDVIITFDSYGVSGHCNHGDVHYGVRKFLHDSSPGNIEAWELALNRVSLDDDSNIGSGVVNSSYFGTPTIIFRLPFLFHLPVEL
;
A
#
# COMPACT_ATOMS: atom_id res chain seq x y z
N MET A 1 39.96 -29.97 21.42
CA MET A 1 38.67 -29.85 22.14
C MET A 1 38.02 -28.48 21.95
N GLY A 2 38.66 -27.35 22.30
CA GLY A 2 38.05 -26.01 22.21
C GLY A 2 37.53 -25.59 20.83
N LEU A 3 38.28 -25.87 19.74
CA LEU A 3 37.88 -25.50 18.37
C LEU A 3 36.60 -26.22 17.90
N ILE A 4 36.40 -27.47 18.33
CA ILE A 4 35.21 -28.27 17.99
C ILE A 4 33.97 -27.68 18.66
N PHE A 5 34.08 -27.25 19.92
CA PHE A 5 32.98 -26.58 20.62
C PHE A 5 32.59 -25.24 19.99
N ILE A 6 33.56 -24.48 19.49
CA ILE A 6 33.31 -23.21 18.79
C ILE A 6 32.54 -23.46 17.48
N ILE A 7 32.96 -24.44 16.67
CA ILE A 7 32.31 -24.76 15.39
C ILE A 7 30.86 -25.26 15.61
N ILE A 8 30.64 -26.09 16.63
CA ILE A 8 29.29 -26.58 16.98
C ILE A 8 28.41 -25.42 17.45
N SER A 9 28.93 -24.52 18.29
CA SER A 9 28.20 -23.34 18.75
C SER A 9 27.76 -22.44 17.59
N ILE A 10 28.67 -22.14 16.65
CA ILE A 10 28.35 -21.33 15.46
C ILE A 10 27.30 -22.02 14.59
N SER A 11 27.41 -23.35 14.40
CA SER A 11 26.45 -24.12 13.61
C SER A 11 25.04 -24.10 14.22
N ILE A 12 24.95 -24.20 15.55
CA ILE A 12 23.67 -24.13 16.28
C ILE A 12 23.04 -22.74 16.15
N VAL A 13 23.83 -21.67 16.32
CA VAL A 13 23.35 -20.29 16.14
C VAL A 13 22.88 -20.05 14.71
N TRP A 14 23.62 -20.56 13.72
CA TRP A 14 23.28 -20.40 12.32
C TRP A 14 21.98 -21.15 11.95
N VAL A 15 21.81 -22.39 12.44
CA VAL A 15 20.59 -23.18 12.24
C VAL A 15 19.40 -22.56 12.98
N ALA A 16 19.58 -22.08 14.22
CA ALA A 16 18.52 -21.41 14.97
C ALA A 16 18.07 -20.10 14.31
N SER A 17 19.01 -19.34 13.74
CA SER A 17 18.72 -18.13 12.95
C SER A 17 17.88 -18.45 11.71
N LEU A 18 18.27 -19.49 10.95
CA LEU A 18 17.50 -19.95 9.79
C LEU A 18 16.12 -20.47 10.21
N TRP A 19 16.00 -21.16 11.34
CA TRP A 19 14.72 -21.65 11.83
C TRP A 19 13.75 -20.52 12.18
N LYS A 20 14.23 -19.41 12.76
CA LYS A 20 13.41 -18.21 12.98
C LYS A 20 12.93 -17.61 11.65
N ILE A 21 13.78 -17.57 10.63
CA ILE A 21 13.39 -17.04 9.31
C ILE A 21 12.31 -17.92 8.65
N PHE A 22 12.42 -19.25 8.77
CA PHE A 22 11.46 -20.18 8.16
C PHE A 22 10.15 -20.36 8.95
N PHE A 23 10.16 -20.27 10.28
CA PHE A 23 8.97 -20.50 11.12
C PHE A 23 8.31 -19.23 11.66
N SER A 24 8.99 -18.08 11.64
CA SER A 24 8.39 -16.79 12.03
C SER A 24 7.63 -16.15 10.87
N HIS A 25 6.72 -16.90 10.25
CA HIS A 25 5.70 -16.30 9.40
C HIS A 25 4.51 -15.93 10.28
N SER A 26 4.55 -14.72 10.86
CA SER A 26 3.35 -14.10 11.41
C SER A 26 2.36 -14.00 10.26
N LYS A 27 1.19 -14.65 10.35
CA LYS A 27 0.13 -14.45 9.36
C LYS A 27 -0.30 -12.98 9.44
N PRO A 28 -0.05 -12.13 8.42
CA PRO A 28 -0.69 -10.83 8.39
C PRO A 28 -2.20 -11.08 8.28
N THR A 29 -2.97 -10.52 9.21
CA THR A 29 -4.44 -10.57 9.18
C THR A 29 -4.97 -9.54 8.19
N PHE A 30 -4.48 -9.60 6.94
CA PHE A 30 -4.96 -8.77 5.84
C PHE A 30 -6.09 -9.53 5.15
N LEU A 31 -7.31 -8.97 5.17
CA LEU A 31 -8.54 -9.59 4.67
C LEU A 31 -8.90 -10.88 5.45
N ASN A 32 -9.87 -10.76 6.35
CA ASN A 32 -10.30 -11.77 7.32
C ASN A 32 -10.50 -13.18 6.69
N GLU A 33 -9.68 -14.18 7.06
CA GLU A 33 -9.76 -15.58 6.57
C GLU A 33 -10.98 -16.37 7.10
N GLY A 34 -12.06 -15.69 7.53
CA GLY A 34 -13.23 -16.30 8.17
C GLY A 34 -14.43 -16.55 7.26
N THR A 35 -14.43 -16.03 6.03
CA THR A 35 -15.54 -16.19 5.07
C THR A 35 -15.04 -16.92 3.82
N PRO A 36 -15.88 -17.75 3.16
CA PRO A 36 -15.50 -18.45 1.93
C PRO A 36 -14.84 -17.46 0.96
N LEU A 37 -13.67 -17.83 0.41
CA LEU A 37 -12.81 -17.05 -0.50
C LEU A 37 -13.62 -16.18 -1.47
N HIS A 38 -14.03 -15.00 -1.03
CA HIS A 38 -14.67 -14.04 -1.91
C HIS A 38 -13.55 -13.26 -2.55
N THR A 39 -13.37 -13.47 -3.84
CA THR A 39 -12.47 -12.65 -4.64
C THR A 39 -12.89 -11.20 -4.47
N LYS A 40 -11.92 -10.33 -4.22
CA LYS A 40 -12.15 -8.90 -3.99
C LYS A 40 -11.54 -8.14 -5.16
N ASN A 41 -12.21 -7.09 -5.59
CA ASN A 41 -11.65 -6.14 -6.54
C ASN A 41 -10.89 -5.08 -5.75
N VAL A 42 -9.57 -5.10 -5.86
CA VAL A 42 -8.68 -4.20 -5.13
C VAL A 42 -8.12 -3.17 -6.10
N LEU A 43 -8.27 -1.89 -5.78
CA LEU A 43 -7.67 -0.78 -6.51
C LEU A 43 -6.43 -0.28 -5.77
N LEU A 44 -5.27 -0.42 -6.40
CA LEU A 44 -4.04 0.23 -5.96
C LEU A 44 -3.91 1.59 -6.65
N VAL A 45 -3.91 2.67 -5.85
CA VAL A 45 -3.76 4.04 -6.36
C VAL A 45 -2.38 4.58 -6.01
N VAL A 46 -1.60 4.88 -7.04
CA VAL A 46 -0.22 5.39 -6.95
C VAL A 46 -0.05 6.70 -7.71
N ALA A 47 1.02 7.44 -7.41
CA ALA A 47 1.27 8.73 -8.02
C ALA A 47 2.06 8.58 -9.33
N HIS A 48 3.09 7.73 -9.31
CA HIS A 48 4.10 7.66 -10.36
C HIS A 48 4.35 6.21 -10.82
N PRO A 49 4.85 6.04 -12.06
CA PRO A 49 5.34 4.74 -12.52
C PRO A 49 6.67 4.41 -11.82
N ASP A 50 6.69 3.33 -11.02
CA ASP A 50 7.73 2.77 -10.14
C ASP A 50 7.24 2.54 -8.71
N ASP A 51 6.27 3.32 -8.25
CA ASP A 51 5.67 3.23 -6.92
C ASP A 51 5.17 1.82 -6.58
N GLU A 52 4.55 1.15 -7.56
CA GLU A 52 4.00 -0.19 -7.42
C GLU A 52 5.08 -1.21 -7.10
N SER A 53 6.21 -1.09 -7.79
CA SER A 53 7.34 -2.00 -7.65
C SER A 53 8.14 -1.66 -6.38
N MET A 54 8.35 -0.37 -6.13
CA MET A 54 9.18 0.13 -5.04
C MET A 54 8.52 -0.05 -3.67
N PHE A 55 7.22 0.22 -3.55
CA PHE A 55 6.53 0.26 -2.27
C PHE A 55 5.50 -0.87 -2.08
N PHE A 56 4.86 -1.31 -3.16
CA PHE A 56 3.70 -2.21 -3.07
C PHE A 56 3.95 -3.64 -3.55
N SER A 57 5.13 -3.97 -4.08
CA SER A 57 5.48 -5.33 -4.53
C SER A 57 5.05 -6.45 -3.56
N PRO A 58 5.35 -6.37 -2.24
CA PRO A 58 4.91 -7.41 -1.30
C PRO A 58 3.39 -7.52 -1.19
N THR A 59 2.67 -6.39 -1.15
CA THR A 59 1.22 -6.31 -1.07
C THR A 59 0.56 -6.88 -2.34
N ILE A 60 1.06 -6.49 -3.51
CA ILE A 60 0.60 -6.97 -4.80
C ILE A 60 0.77 -8.49 -4.87
N ASN A 61 1.95 -9.01 -4.54
CA ASN A 61 2.22 -10.45 -4.57
C ASN A 61 1.31 -11.22 -3.60
N TYR A 62 1.07 -10.69 -2.40
CA TYR A 62 0.14 -11.29 -1.45
C TYR A 62 -1.27 -11.37 -2.02
N LEU A 63 -1.81 -10.23 -2.50
CA LEU A 63 -3.18 -10.14 -3.04
C LEU A 63 -3.39 -11.08 -4.23
N THR A 64 -2.45 -11.06 -5.17
CA THR A 64 -2.46 -11.95 -6.33
C THR A 64 -2.38 -13.42 -5.91
N SER A 65 -1.57 -13.76 -4.89
CA SER A 65 -1.47 -15.14 -4.39
C SER A 65 -2.75 -15.65 -3.72
N LYS A 66 -3.56 -14.73 -3.19
CA LYS A 66 -4.87 -15.01 -2.60
C LYS A 66 -6.01 -15.02 -3.62
N GLY A 67 -5.73 -14.73 -4.88
CA GLY A 67 -6.71 -14.75 -5.96
C GLY A 67 -7.62 -13.53 -6.02
N HIS A 68 -7.23 -12.40 -5.42
CA HIS A 68 -7.95 -11.13 -5.58
C HIS A 68 -7.68 -10.53 -6.97
N ASN A 69 -8.65 -9.78 -7.49
CA ASN A 69 -8.51 -9.05 -8.75
C ASN A 69 -7.87 -7.70 -8.45
N LEU A 70 -6.69 -7.44 -9.01
CA LEU A 70 -5.97 -6.19 -8.77
C LEU A 70 -6.13 -5.24 -9.96
N TYR A 71 -6.51 -4.01 -9.66
CA TYR A 71 -6.54 -2.87 -10.57
C TYR A 71 -5.49 -1.87 -10.12
N LEU A 72 -4.80 -1.24 -11.06
CA LEU A 72 -3.77 -0.25 -10.78
C LEU A 72 -4.13 1.06 -11.47
N LEU A 73 -4.27 2.12 -10.68
CA LEU A 73 -4.43 3.49 -11.14
C LEU A 73 -3.16 4.28 -10.81
N CYS A 74 -2.44 4.69 -11.85
CA CYS A 74 -1.30 5.59 -11.74
C CYS A 74 -1.71 6.98 -12.23
N LEU A 75 -1.67 7.97 -11.34
CA LEU A 75 -2.25 9.30 -11.59
C LEU A 75 -1.40 10.20 -12.50
N SER A 76 -0.16 9.82 -12.78
CA SER A 76 0.72 10.53 -13.70
C SER A 76 1.62 9.57 -14.49
N ILE A 77 2.19 10.05 -15.60
CA ILE A 77 3.24 9.34 -16.33
C ILE A 77 4.65 9.54 -15.75
N GLY A 78 4.81 10.22 -14.60
CA GLY A 78 6.13 10.45 -13.99
C GLY A 78 7.10 11.26 -14.86
N ASN A 79 6.60 12.27 -15.57
CA ASN A 79 7.34 12.97 -16.62
C ASN A 79 8.19 14.16 -16.13
N ALA A 80 8.55 14.24 -14.85
CA ALA A 80 9.36 15.35 -14.33
C ALA A 80 10.70 15.52 -15.09
N ASP A 81 11.31 14.41 -15.50
CA ASP A 81 12.58 14.37 -16.25
C ASP A 81 12.39 14.24 -17.77
N GLY A 82 11.17 14.37 -18.30
CA GLY A 82 10.88 14.20 -19.72
C GLY A 82 10.88 12.74 -20.22
N MET A 83 10.89 11.77 -19.30
CA MET A 83 10.96 10.33 -19.60
C MET A 83 9.63 9.58 -19.43
N GLY A 84 8.50 10.27 -19.34
CA GLY A 84 7.23 9.67 -18.94
C GLY A 84 6.72 8.57 -19.86
N SER A 85 7.01 8.63 -21.18
CA SER A 85 6.67 7.54 -22.11
C SER A 85 7.40 6.24 -21.75
N SER A 86 8.71 6.32 -21.46
CA SER A 86 9.50 5.15 -21.09
C SER A 86 9.05 4.59 -19.74
N ARG A 87 8.81 5.47 -18.75
CA ARG A 87 8.35 5.08 -17.42
C ARG A 87 6.97 4.41 -17.45
N LYS A 88 6.05 4.91 -18.27
CA LYS A 88 4.75 4.27 -18.52
C LYS A 88 4.92 2.84 -19.07
N ASP A 89 5.80 2.66 -20.06
CA ASP A 89 6.09 1.33 -20.60
C ASP A 89 6.72 0.39 -19.57
N GLU A 90 7.62 0.90 -18.72
CA GLU A 90 8.22 0.16 -17.61
C GLU A 90 7.19 -0.32 -16.60
N LEU A 91 6.27 0.56 -16.19
CA LEU A 91 5.15 0.21 -15.30
C LEU A 91 4.27 -0.90 -15.88
N TYR A 92 3.94 -0.84 -17.18
CA TYR A 92 3.19 -1.93 -17.81
C TYR A 92 3.95 -3.26 -17.76
N ARG A 93 5.27 -3.25 -17.99
CA ARG A 93 6.09 -4.47 -17.88
C ARG A 93 6.14 -4.98 -16.44
N ALA A 94 6.27 -4.09 -15.45
CA ALA A 94 6.22 -4.45 -14.04
C ALA A 94 4.87 -5.09 -13.66
N CYS A 95 3.76 -4.53 -14.13
CA CYS A 95 2.42 -5.08 -13.92
C CYS A 95 2.29 -6.52 -14.47
N VAL A 96 2.87 -6.81 -15.64
CA VAL A 96 2.90 -8.18 -16.18
C VAL A 96 3.65 -9.13 -15.26
N VAL A 97 4.80 -8.72 -14.72
CA VAL A 97 5.58 -9.51 -13.76
C VAL A 97 4.76 -9.79 -12.49
N HIS A 98 4.00 -8.81 -12.02
CA HIS A 98 3.10 -8.92 -10.88
C HIS A 98 1.77 -9.65 -11.17
N LYS A 99 1.58 -10.12 -12.42
CA LYS A 99 0.37 -10.82 -12.90
C LYS A 99 -0.90 -9.96 -12.82
N ILE A 100 -0.75 -8.64 -12.94
CA ILE A 100 -1.87 -7.70 -13.13
C ILE A 100 -2.20 -7.69 -14.63
N GLN A 101 -3.47 -7.89 -14.98
CA GLN A 101 -3.88 -7.83 -16.39
C GLN A 101 -3.78 -6.41 -16.90
N LEU A 102 -3.24 -6.21 -18.11
CA LEU A 102 -2.99 -4.86 -18.63
C LEU A 102 -4.26 -4.02 -18.81
N GLN A 103 -5.42 -4.67 -19.02
CA GLN A 103 -6.73 -4.03 -19.09
C GLN A 103 -7.18 -3.45 -17.73
N GLN A 104 -6.55 -3.86 -16.63
CA GLN A 104 -6.79 -3.38 -15.28
C GLN A 104 -5.78 -2.32 -14.85
N VAL A 105 -4.92 -1.84 -15.77
CA VAL A 105 -3.88 -0.85 -15.49
C VAL A 105 -4.19 0.43 -16.26
N ASN A 106 -4.53 1.49 -15.51
CA ASN A 106 -4.76 2.82 -16.05
C ASN A 106 -3.64 3.78 -15.62
N VAL A 107 -3.05 4.47 -16.60
CA VAL A 107 -1.94 5.41 -16.39
C VAL A 107 -2.32 6.74 -17.04
N LEU A 108 -2.55 7.74 -16.20
CA LEU A 108 -3.04 9.03 -16.63
C LEU A 108 -1.92 9.96 -17.08
N ASP A 109 -2.22 10.73 -18.11
CA ASP A 109 -1.43 11.91 -18.50
C ASP A 109 -2.36 13.13 -18.45
N HIS A 110 -2.72 13.54 -17.23
CA HIS A 110 -3.65 14.64 -17.02
C HIS A 110 -2.87 15.96 -16.82
N PRO A 111 -3.22 17.06 -17.50
CA PRO A 111 -2.45 18.32 -17.44
C PRO A 111 -2.37 18.92 -16.04
N GLU A 112 -3.34 18.62 -15.16
CA GLU A 112 -3.36 19.07 -13.76
C GLU A 112 -2.70 18.09 -12.76
N LEU A 113 -2.31 16.89 -13.19
CA LEU A 113 -1.69 15.84 -12.35
C LEU A 113 -0.26 15.54 -12.82
N GLN A 114 0.51 16.60 -13.07
CA GLN A 114 1.90 16.46 -13.54
C GLN A 114 2.85 16.22 -12.35
N ASP A 115 3.82 15.34 -12.58
CA ASP A 115 4.87 14.98 -11.62
C ASP A 115 5.81 16.16 -11.29
N GLY A 116 6.27 16.23 -10.05
CA GLY A 116 7.35 17.11 -9.61
C GLY A 116 7.17 17.67 -8.20
N PHE A 117 8.28 17.95 -7.53
CA PHE A 117 8.27 18.64 -6.25
C PHE A 117 7.63 20.03 -6.37
N GLY A 118 6.60 20.28 -5.56
CA GLY A 118 5.84 21.54 -5.56
C GLY A 118 4.66 21.57 -6.55
N LYS A 119 4.41 20.49 -7.29
CA LYS A 119 3.21 20.33 -8.13
C LYS A 119 2.07 19.76 -7.28
N VAL A 120 1.37 20.60 -6.54
CA VAL A 120 0.24 20.15 -5.72
C VAL A 120 -0.94 19.77 -6.61
N TRP A 121 -1.48 18.57 -6.40
CA TRP A 121 -2.64 18.07 -7.14
C TRP A 121 -3.95 18.41 -6.44
N ASN A 122 -4.99 18.68 -7.23
CA ASN A 122 -6.31 18.98 -6.69
C ASN A 122 -6.98 17.71 -6.15
N HIS A 123 -7.20 17.63 -4.83
CA HIS A 123 -7.81 16.45 -4.20
C HIS A 123 -9.23 16.15 -4.71
N GLY A 124 -9.99 17.15 -5.15
CA GLY A 124 -11.32 16.96 -5.73
C GLY A 124 -11.28 16.37 -7.14
N LEU A 125 -10.27 16.72 -7.94
CA LEU A 125 -10.00 16.04 -9.20
C LEU A 125 -9.60 14.58 -8.97
N VAL A 126 -8.65 14.35 -8.07
CA VAL A 126 -8.20 12.99 -7.72
C VAL A 126 -9.37 12.15 -7.21
N ALA A 127 -10.21 12.70 -6.33
CA ALA A 127 -11.40 12.02 -5.81
C ALA A 127 -12.38 11.61 -6.91
N ARG A 128 -12.65 12.48 -7.89
CA ARG A 128 -13.55 12.18 -9.02
C ARG A 128 -12.99 11.07 -9.91
N ILE A 129 -11.69 11.09 -10.19
CA ILE A 129 -11.03 10.03 -10.96
C ILE A 129 -11.14 8.69 -10.23
N ILE A 130 -10.88 8.67 -8.91
CA ILE A 130 -11.02 7.46 -8.09
C ILE A 130 -12.46 6.97 -8.10
N GLU A 131 -13.44 7.87 -7.98
CA GLU A 131 -14.86 7.54 -8.04
C GLU A 131 -15.23 6.82 -9.35
N GLU A 132 -14.76 7.33 -10.49
CA GLU A 132 -14.98 6.71 -11.80
C GLU A 132 -14.42 5.28 -11.88
N GLU A 133 -13.19 5.07 -11.40
CA GLU A 133 -12.53 3.76 -11.36
C GLU A 133 -13.27 2.79 -10.41
N VAL A 134 -13.68 3.27 -9.24
CA VAL A 134 -14.40 2.49 -8.24
C VAL A 134 -15.72 1.96 -8.81
N TYR A 135 -16.51 2.81 -9.45
CA TYR A 135 -17.79 2.39 -10.03
C TYR A 135 -17.61 1.53 -11.29
N SER A 136 -16.63 1.85 -12.13
CA SER A 136 -16.38 1.11 -13.39
C SER A 136 -15.90 -0.32 -13.14
N HIS A 137 -15.20 -0.55 -12.03
CA HIS A 137 -14.58 -1.83 -11.71
C HIS A 137 -15.17 -2.53 -10.48
N VAL A 138 -16.23 -1.96 -9.89
CA VAL A 138 -16.91 -2.48 -8.69
C VAL A 138 -15.87 -2.80 -7.60
N ILE A 139 -15.08 -1.78 -7.26
CA ILE A 139 -13.97 -1.90 -6.32
C ILE A 139 -14.50 -2.12 -4.90
N ASP A 140 -13.96 -3.12 -4.22
CA ASP A 140 -14.25 -3.41 -2.81
C ASP A 140 -13.24 -2.74 -1.86
N VAL A 141 -11.98 -2.65 -2.30
CA VAL A 141 -10.85 -2.24 -1.45
C VAL A 141 -9.96 -1.26 -2.21
N ILE A 142 -9.62 -0.14 -1.57
CA ILE A 142 -8.63 0.83 -2.09
C ILE A 142 -7.35 0.72 -1.26
N ILE A 143 -6.20 0.72 -1.91
CA ILE A 143 -4.88 0.77 -1.25
C ILE A 143 -4.11 1.96 -1.80
N THR A 144 -3.52 2.77 -0.91
CA THR A 144 -2.69 3.92 -1.32
C THR A 144 -1.66 4.28 -0.24
N PHE A 145 -1.01 5.44 -0.37
CA PHE A 145 -0.05 5.99 0.58
C PHE A 145 -0.70 6.54 1.86
N ASP A 146 0.11 6.68 2.91
CA ASP A 146 -0.26 7.47 4.08
C ASP A 146 -0.19 8.99 3.80
N SER A 147 -0.66 9.79 4.76
CA SER A 147 -0.68 11.26 4.66
C SER A 147 0.71 11.90 4.55
N TYR A 148 1.78 11.17 4.86
CA TYR A 148 3.16 11.64 4.69
C TYR A 148 3.68 11.38 3.27
N GLY A 149 3.08 10.43 2.55
CA GLY A 149 3.52 10.08 1.22
C GLY A 149 4.79 9.24 1.21
N VAL A 150 5.00 8.41 2.24
CA VAL A 150 6.17 7.53 2.43
C VAL A 150 7.51 8.29 2.50
N SER A 151 8.00 8.83 1.39
CA SER A 151 9.25 9.59 1.32
C SER A 151 9.08 11.10 1.62
N GLY A 152 7.85 11.58 1.82
CA GLY A 152 7.55 13.01 1.91
C GLY A 152 7.22 13.65 0.56
N HIS A 153 7.05 12.87 -0.51
CA HIS A 153 6.71 13.39 -1.82
C HIS A 153 5.28 13.95 -1.86
N CYS A 154 5.11 15.20 -2.29
CA CYS A 154 3.82 15.90 -2.25
C CYS A 154 2.70 15.16 -2.98
N ASN A 155 2.98 14.62 -4.18
CA ASN A 155 1.97 13.90 -4.95
C ASN A 155 1.45 12.62 -4.26
N HIS A 156 2.29 11.91 -3.49
CA HIS A 156 1.84 10.75 -2.72
C HIS A 156 0.84 11.17 -1.64
N GLY A 157 1.12 12.28 -0.96
CA GLY A 157 0.19 12.91 -0.02
C GLY A 157 -1.10 13.37 -0.71
N ASP A 158 -1.02 13.94 -1.91
CA ASP A 158 -2.22 14.34 -2.66
C ASP A 158 -3.08 13.14 -3.07
N VAL A 159 -2.48 11.99 -3.37
CA VAL A 159 -3.22 10.74 -3.58
C VAL A 159 -3.97 10.35 -2.32
N HIS A 160 -3.29 10.34 -1.17
CA HIS A 160 -3.89 10.06 0.13
C HIS A 160 -5.11 10.96 0.38
N TYR A 161 -4.96 12.28 0.24
CA TYR A 161 -6.05 13.22 0.48
C TYR A 161 -7.17 13.11 -0.57
N GLY A 162 -6.86 12.75 -1.82
CA GLY A 162 -7.85 12.43 -2.84
C GLY A 162 -8.70 11.22 -2.47
N VAL A 163 -8.09 10.13 -2.01
CA VAL A 163 -8.81 8.95 -1.49
C VAL A 163 -9.68 9.34 -0.29
N ARG A 164 -9.13 10.08 0.69
CA ARG A 164 -9.90 10.56 1.85
C ARG A 164 -11.12 11.37 1.45
N LYS A 165 -10.96 12.27 0.47
CA LYS A 165 -12.04 13.10 -0.04
C LYS A 165 -13.10 12.28 -0.75
N PHE A 166 -12.71 11.31 -1.58
CA PHE A 166 -13.64 10.37 -2.21
C PHE A 166 -14.52 9.63 -1.18
N LEU A 167 -13.89 9.07 -0.14
CA LEU A 167 -14.61 8.32 0.91
C LEU A 167 -15.59 9.20 1.69
N HIS A 168 -15.21 10.46 1.93
CA HIS A 168 -16.05 11.42 2.63
C HIS A 168 -17.24 11.90 1.78
N ASP A 169 -17.00 12.25 0.52
CA ASP A 169 -18.01 12.92 -0.31
C ASP A 169 -19.01 11.93 -0.94
N SER A 170 -18.57 10.72 -1.27
CA SER A 170 -19.36 9.81 -2.11
C SER A 170 -20.21 8.82 -1.31
N SER A 171 -20.11 8.82 0.03
CA SER A 171 -20.66 7.78 0.92
C SER A 171 -20.60 6.37 0.28
N PRO A 172 -19.43 5.94 -0.22
CA PRO A 172 -19.37 4.86 -1.20
C PRO A 172 -19.53 3.50 -0.52
N GLY A 173 -20.78 3.07 -0.29
CA GLY A 173 -21.13 1.73 0.18
C GLY A 173 -20.21 1.13 1.25
N ASN A 174 -19.94 -0.18 1.14
CA ASN A 174 -18.99 -0.91 1.98
C ASN A 174 -17.60 -0.99 1.30
N ILE A 175 -16.99 0.15 0.98
CA ILE A 175 -15.60 0.18 0.49
C ILE A 175 -14.64 0.27 1.68
N GLU A 176 -13.65 -0.61 1.69
CA GLU A 176 -12.53 -0.55 2.63
C GLU A 176 -11.37 0.23 2.01
N ALA A 177 -10.64 1.01 2.81
CA ALA A 177 -9.45 1.70 2.34
C ALA A 177 -8.26 1.43 3.27
N TRP A 178 -7.09 1.23 2.68
CA TRP A 178 -5.86 0.92 3.39
C TRP A 178 -4.74 1.86 2.97
N GLU A 179 -3.97 2.32 3.95
CA GLU A 179 -2.81 3.18 3.71
C GLU A 179 -1.51 2.46 4.04
N LEU A 180 -0.50 2.69 3.21
CA LEU A 180 0.86 2.25 3.46
C LEU A 180 1.51 3.13 4.52
N ALA A 181 1.45 2.68 5.78
CA ALA A 181 1.95 3.44 6.91
C ALA A 181 3.44 3.18 7.14
N LEU A 182 4.23 4.25 7.18
CA LEU A 182 5.57 4.16 7.75
C LEU A 182 5.48 4.26 9.28
N ASN A 183 5.99 3.24 9.97
CA ASN A 183 6.25 3.32 11.40
C ASN A 183 7.40 4.30 11.63
N ARG A 184 7.10 5.56 11.87
CA ARG A 184 8.05 6.43 12.56
C ARG A 184 8.10 5.96 14.00
N VAL A 185 9.28 5.50 14.43
CA VAL A 185 9.62 5.49 15.85
C VAL A 185 9.69 6.96 16.26
N SER A 186 8.56 7.51 16.71
CA SER A 186 8.53 8.79 17.40
C SER A 186 9.38 8.62 18.66
N LEU A 187 10.47 9.37 18.80
CA LEU A 187 11.27 9.39 20.04
C LEU A 187 10.57 10.17 21.17
N ASP A 188 9.36 10.67 20.93
CA ASP A 188 8.55 11.42 21.88
C ASP A 188 7.13 10.83 21.87
N ASP A 189 6.86 9.83 22.72
CA ASP A 189 5.58 9.63 23.44
C ASP A 189 5.52 8.24 24.08
N ASP A 190 6.15 8.10 25.25
CA ASP A 190 5.78 7.09 26.25
C ASP A 190 4.42 7.49 26.85
N SER A 191 3.30 7.15 26.21
CA SER A 191 1.99 6.88 26.86
C SER A 191 0.82 6.79 25.87
N ASN A 192 0.70 5.68 25.12
CA ASN A 192 -0.59 5.00 24.87
C ASN A 192 -0.39 3.83 23.90
N ILE A 193 -0.20 2.63 24.45
CA ILE A 193 -0.37 1.39 23.69
C ILE A 193 -1.87 1.11 23.64
N GLY A 194 -2.52 1.66 22.62
CA GLY A 194 -3.84 1.28 22.18
C GLY A 194 -3.79 1.02 20.69
N SER A 195 -4.40 -0.09 20.23
CA SER A 195 -4.69 -0.34 18.83
C SER A 195 -5.38 0.89 18.22
N GLY A 196 -4.61 1.72 17.51
CA GLY A 196 -5.07 3.01 17.02
C GLY A 196 -5.98 2.85 15.82
N VAL A 197 -7.27 2.59 16.07
CA VAL A 197 -8.34 3.05 15.20
C VAL A 197 -8.28 4.57 15.26
N VAL A 198 -7.88 5.23 14.16
CA VAL A 198 -7.99 6.69 14.07
C VAL A 198 -9.48 7.02 13.97
N ASN A 199 -10.10 7.28 15.11
CA ASN A 199 -11.39 7.94 15.19
C ASN A 199 -11.23 9.37 14.65
N SER A 200 -11.53 9.58 13.37
CA SER A 200 -11.88 10.91 12.89
C SER A 200 -13.31 11.19 13.32
N SER A 201 -13.49 11.68 14.55
CA SER A 201 -14.75 12.24 15.00
C SER A 201 -15.07 13.51 14.19
N TYR A 202 -16.01 13.43 13.25
CA TYR A 202 -17.08 14.40 13.00
C TYR A 202 -18.01 13.84 11.88
N PHE A 203 -19.22 13.45 12.29
CA PHE A 203 -20.45 13.15 11.53
C PHE A 203 -20.43 12.17 10.33
N GLY A 204 -21.27 11.13 10.44
CA GLY A 204 -21.74 10.28 9.33
C GLY A 204 -20.92 9.00 9.13
N THR A 205 -21.51 7.84 9.41
CA THR A 205 -21.07 6.43 9.18
C THR A 205 -19.56 6.14 8.95
N PRO A 206 -18.90 5.31 9.78
CA PRO A 206 -17.45 5.14 9.75
C PRO A 206 -16.99 4.27 8.56
N THR A 207 -16.37 4.89 7.56
CA THR A 207 -15.45 4.19 6.65
C THR A 207 -14.14 3.95 7.40
N ILE A 208 -13.78 2.68 7.61
CA ILE A 208 -12.57 2.32 8.36
C ILE A 208 -11.37 2.37 7.41
N ILE A 209 -10.42 3.25 7.73
CA ILE A 209 -9.10 3.22 7.10
C ILE A 209 -8.18 2.42 8.00
N PHE A 210 -7.70 1.29 7.50
CA PHE A 210 -6.75 0.47 8.23
C PHE A 210 -5.32 0.76 7.75
N ARG A 211 -4.37 0.73 8.68
CA ARG A 211 -2.95 0.87 8.36
C ARG A 211 -2.39 -0.47 7.94
N LEU A 212 -1.65 -0.50 6.85
CA LEU A 212 -0.74 -1.59 6.50
C LEU A 212 0.60 -1.32 7.19
N PRO A 213 0.89 -1.94 8.36
CA PRO A 213 2.23 -1.90 8.90
C PRO A 213 3.08 -2.80 8.01
N PHE A 214 4.12 -2.24 7.40
CA PHE A 214 5.17 -3.07 6.81
C PHE A 214 5.61 -4.13 7.83
N LEU A 215 5.59 -5.40 7.40
CA LEU A 215 6.01 -6.57 8.17
C LEU A 215 7.33 -6.30 8.90
N PHE A 216 7.31 -6.30 10.23
CA PHE A 216 8.30 -6.98 11.08
C PHE A 216 7.70 -7.26 12.46
N HIS A 217 7.79 -8.51 12.89
CA HIS A 217 7.57 -8.93 14.27
C HIS A 217 8.89 -8.76 15.02
N LEU A 218 8.92 -7.90 16.04
CA LEU A 218 9.92 -7.95 17.10
C LEU A 218 9.20 -8.12 18.44
N PRO A 219 9.59 -9.12 19.25
CA PRO A 219 8.83 -9.54 20.42
C PRO A 219 8.99 -8.58 21.59
N VAL A 220 7.94 -8.48 22.38
CA VAL A 220 7.95 -7.95 23.75
C VAL A 220 8.64 -8.98 24.65
N GLU A 221 9.67 -8.57 25.39
CA GLU A 221 10.01 -9.20 26.66
C GLU A 221 10.16 -8.12 27.74
N LEU A 222 9.20 -8.17 28.68
CA LEU A 222 9.08 -7.66 30.06
C LEU A 222 9.78 -6.35 30.45
#